data_AF-A0A651HWB8-F1
#
_entry.id   AF-A0A651HWB8-F1
#
_cell.length_a   1.000
_cell.length_b   1.000
_cell.length_c   1.000
_cell.angle_alpha   90.00
_cell.angle_beta   90.00
_cell.angle_gamma   90.00
#
_symmetry.space_group_name_H-M   'P 1'
#
loop_
_entity.id
_entity.type
_entity.pdbx_description
1 polymer ?
#
loop_
_entity_poly.entity_id
_entity_poly.type
_entity_poly.pdbx_seq_one_letter_code
_entity_poly.pdbx_strand_id
1 'polypeptide(L)'
;MELYEVVVAGVIAARFLVPLLIPVYPLPGILAALVLDASDRAIFAQFVEVDVERYQTYDKALDIYYLSLAFVATLRNWSCPTARRVAAGLWYIRLVGVALFEVTGVRWLLFIFPNTFEYFFIAYETVRLRWDASRLRLRHLLAMAAGIWVFLKMPQEYWVHIAQRDTTDFIKVEIVGAPLEMPWIRVPAEYPWVPAVGVGLLVLLWLGGRALLRVLPPPHRSASFHADAHPDPSPARGLEGRPRPALTPGWLGAAEQVALVALMTTIFAGLLPAWEVRPFAVGLGAAVFVAVNAGVSISLGRRGVRWRGAALELAFMGAVNLALVLGFALLSRRITVEFDLGMGLFFAALFTLIITLHDRYRGLRGWWE
;
A
#
# COMPACT_ATOMS: atom_id res chain seq x y z
N MET A 1 -7.26 -26.27 -13.88
CA MET A 1 -6.32 -25.53 -13.03
C MET A 1 -5.77 -26.50 -12.04
N GLU A 2 -4.45 -26.54 -11.94
CA GLU A 2 -3.76 -27.29 -10.90
C GLU A 2 -3.98 -26.62 -9.54
N LEU A 3 -3.84 -27.37 -8.43
CA LEU A 3 -4.09 -26.85 -7.08
C LEU A 3 -3.23 -25.61 -6.77
N TYR A 4 -1.97 -25.59 -7.22
CA TYR A 4 -1.07 -24.47 -6.99
C TYR A 4 -1.54 -23.19 -7.70
N GLU A 5 -2.12 -23.29 -8.90
CA GLU A 5 -2.65 -22.12 -9.64
C GLU A 5 -3.82 -21.49 -8.87
N VAL A 6 -4.68 -22.32 -8.28
CA VAL A 6 -5.81 -21.85 -7.46
C VAL A 6 -5.31 -21.17 -6.19
N VAL A 7 -4.28 -21.70 -5.55
CA VAL A 7 -3.68 -21.11 -4.33
C VAL A 7 -3.01 -19.78 -4.67
N VAL A 8 -2.19 -19.71 -5.71
CA VAL A 8 -1.55 -18.46 -6.17
C VAL A 8 -2.60 -17.41 -6.50
N ALA A 9 -3.62 -17.77 -7.29
CA ALA A 9 -4.72 -16.86 -7.59
C ALA A 9 -5.48 -16.40 -6.34
N GLY A 10 -5.69 -17.30 -5.38
CA GLY A 10 -6.32 -17.01 -4.09
C GLY A 10 -5.51 -16.02 -3.24
N VAL A 11 -4.19 -16.18 -3.17
CA VAL A 11 -3.29 -15.25 -2.45
C VAL A 11 -3.27 -13.89 -3.13
N ILE A 12 -3.13 -13.84 -4.47
CA ILE A 12 -3.18 -12.58 -5.22
C ILE A 12 -4.52 -11.88 -5.02
N ALA A 13 -5.64 -12.62 -5.10
CA ALA A 13 -6.97 -12.07 -4.86
C ALA A 13 -7.12 -11.56 -3.42
N ALA A 14 -6.62 -12.28 -2.42
CA ALA A 14 -6.65 -11.83 -1.03
C ALA A 14 -5.82 -10.55 -0.83
N ARG A 15 -4.60 -10.49 -1.37
CA ARG A 15 -3.73 -9.30 -1.33
C ARG A 15 -4.30 -8.12 -2.13
N PHE A 16 -5.14 -8.36 -3.12
CA PHE A 16 -5.87 -7.32 -3.83
C PHE A 16 -7.10 -6.81 -3.04
N LEU A 17 -7.89 -7.72 -2.46
CA LEU A 17 -9.19 -7.41 -1.86
C LEU A 17 -9.08 -6.91 -0.41
N VAL A 18 -8.20 -7.48 0.41
CA VAL A 18 -8.08 -7.10 1.83
C VAL A 18 -7.69 -5.63 2.02
N PRO A 19 -6.75 -5.05 1.25
CA PRO A 19 -6.45 -3.63 1.34
C PRO A 19 -7.63 -2.69 1.06
N LEU A 20 -8.68 -3.13 0.35
CA LEU A 20 -9.90 -2.34 0.16
C LEU A 20 -10.65 -2.05 1.46
N LEU A 21 -10.36 -2.82 2.52
CA LEU A 21 -10.89 -2.57 3.85
C LEU A 21 -10.20 -1.38 4.53
N ILE A 22 -8.99 -0.99 4.14
CA ILE A 22 -8.21 0.05 4.84
C ILE A 22 -8.96 1.40 4.92
N PRO A 23 -9.63 1.91 3.87
CA PRO A 23 -10.39 3.15 3.99
C PRO A 23 -11.56 3.09 5.00
N VAL A 24 -12.13 1.90 5.22
CA VAL A 24 -13.33 1.68 6.07
C VAL A 24 -12.94 1.24 7.49
N TYR A 25 -12.01 0.30 7.59
CA TYR A 25 -11.45 -0.26 8.82
C TYR A 25 -9.92 -0.12 8.80
N PRO A 26 -9.36 1.07 9.08
CA PRO A 26 -7.95 1.39 8.82
C PRO A 26 -6.97 0.46 9.53
N LEU A 27 -7.14 0.30 10.83
CA LEU A 27 -6.22 -0.47 11.66
C LEU A 27 -6.29 -1.98 11.38
N PRO A 28 -7.46 -2.66 11.43
CA PRO A 28 -7.49 -4.09 11.13
C PRO A 28 -7.22 -4.37 9.65
N GLY A 29 -7.58 -3.46 8.73
CA GLY A 29 -7.32 -3.60 7.31
C GLY A 29 -5.82 -3.61 6.99
N ILE A 30 -5.04 -2.66 7.53
CA ILE A 30 -3.60 -2.61 7.28
C ILE A 30 -2.87 -3.76 7.97
N LEU A 31 -3.30 -4.14 9.19
CA LEU A 31 -2.72 -5.30 9.88
C LEU A 31 -3.01 -6.61 9.15
N ALA A 32 -4.21 -6.79 8.61
CA ALA A 32 -4.55 -7.95 7.79
C ALA A 32 -3.73 -7.99 6.49
N ALA A 33 -3.50 -6.85 5.84
CA ALA A 33 -2.64 -6.76 4.67
C ALA A 33 -1.19 -7.15 5.00
N LEU A 34 -0.64 -6.65 6.12
CA LEU A 34 0.71 -6.98 6.58
C LEU A 34 0.86 -8.46 6.92
N VAL A 35 -0.15 -9.07 7.56
CA VAL A 35 -0.13 -10.51 7.85
C VAL A 35 -0.17 -11.34 6.56
N LEU A 36 -1.00 -10.95 5.59
CA LEU A 36 -1.06 -11.64 4.29
C LEU A 36 0.27 -11.55 3.53
N ASP A 37 0.89 -10.36 3.55
CA ASP A 37 2.21 -10.11 2.98
C ASP A 37 3.28 -11.00 3.63
N ALA A 38 3.37 -11.00 4.96
CA ALA A 38 4.35 -11.83 5.66
C ALA A 38 4.12 -13.36 5.49
N SER A 39 2.90 -13.78 5.15
CA SER A 39 2.54 -15.21 5.05
C SER A 39 2.76 -15.80 3.67
N ASP A 40 2.90 -14.98 2.63
CA ASP A 40 2.82 -15.43 1.24
C ASP A 40 3.97 -16.37 0.83
N ARG A 41 5.21 -16.05 1.21
CA ARG A 41 6.41 -16.86 0.97
C ARG A 41 6.29 -18.23 1.63
N ALA A 42 5.74 -18.26 2.84
CA ALA A 42 5.53 -19.50 3.57
C ALA A 42 4.44 -20.39 2.92
N ILE A 43 3.47 -19.78 2.23
CA ILE A 43 2.46 -20.49 1.44
C ILE A 43 3.10 -21.05 0.15
N PHE A 44 3.86 -20.25 -0.59
CA PHE A 44 4.45 -20.71 -1.86
C PHE A 44 5.60 -21.69 -1.70
N ALA A 45 6.33 -21.65 -0.59
CA ALA A 45 7.37 -22.64 -0.29
C ALA A 45 6.85 -24.10 -0.25
N GLN A 46 5.53 -24.30 -0.26
CA GLN A 46 4.89 -25.62 -0.31
C GLN A 46 4.68 -26.16 -1.74
N PHE A 47 4.88 -25.33 -2.77
CA PHE A 47 4.59 -25.66 -4.16
C PHE A 47 5.86 -25.46 -5.01
N VAL A 48 6.36 -26.54 -5.62
CA VAL A 48 7.62 -26.53 -6.39
C VAL A 48 7.45 -25.87 -7.76
N GLU A 49 6.23 -25.90 -8.31
CA GLU A 49 5.92 -25.43 -9.67
C GLU A 49 5.60 -23.93 -9.78
N VAL A 50 5.72 -23.15 -8.70
CA VAL A 50 5.42 -21.72 -8.73
C VAL A 50 6.51 -20.98 -9.50
N ASP A 51 6.11 -20.28 -10.57
CA ASP A 51 6.97 -19.30 -11.25
C ASP A 51 7.25 -18.12 -10.30
N VAL A 52 8.36 -18.24 -9.56
CA VAL A 52 8.77 -17.29 -8.51
C VAL A 52 9.01 -15.90 -9.10
N GLU A 53 9.57 -15.82 -10.30
CA GLU A 53 9.89 -14.55 -10.96
C GLU A 53 8.62 -13.80 -11.35
N ARG A 54 7.65 -14.51 -11.93
CA ARG A 54 6.35 -13.93 -12.25
C ARG A 54 5.57 -13.53 -11.00
N TYR A 55 5.59 -14.34 -9.95
CA TYR A 55 4.93 -13.99 -8.68
C TYR A 55 5.55 -12.77 -8.02
N GLN A 56 6.89 -12.66 -8.02
CA GLN A 56 7.61 -11.54 -7.41
C GLN A 56 7.22 -10.18 -8.03
N THR A 57 6.89 -10.18 -9.31
CA THR A 57 6.33 -9.01 -10.02
C THR A 57 4.98 -8.59 -9.43
N TYR A 58 4.08 -9.55 -9.17
CA TYR A 58 2.79 -9.28 -8.53
C TYR A 58 2.95 -8.85 -7.07
N ASP A 59 3.81 -9.53 -6.32
CA ASP A 59 4.14 -9.25 -4.91
C ASP A 59 4.54 -7.78 -4.70
N LYS A 60 5.59 -7.33 -5.40
CA LYS A 60 6.05 -5.94 -5.32
C LYS A 60 4.97 -4.92 -5.74
N ALA A 61 4.14 -5.26 -6.72
CA ALA A 61 3.06 -4.38 -7.15
C ALA A 61 1.96 -4.25 -6.09
N LEU A 62 1.62 -5.37 -5.45
CA LEU A 62 0.64 -5.45 -4.38
C LEU A 62 1.12 -4.72 -3.12
N ASP A 63 2.43 -4.71 -2.85
CA ASP A 63 3.04 -3.92 -1.77
C ASP A 63 2.77 -2.42 -1.91
N ILE A 64 3.06 -1.89 -3.09
CA ILE A 64 2.85 -0.46 -3.38
C ILE A 64 1.36 -0.16 -3.37
N TYR A 65 0.54 -1.10 -3.84
CA TYR A 65 -0.91 -0.95 -3.88
C TYR A 65 -1.53 -0.81 -2.50
N TYR A 66 -1.25 -1.70 -1.54
CA TYR A 66 -1.86 -1.60 -0.22
C TYR A 66 -1.38 -0.34 0.52
N LEU A 67 -0.11 0.05 0.37
CA LEU A 67 0.41 1.29 0.95
C LEU A 67 -0.22 2.52 0.30
N SER A 68 -0.48 2.49 -1.02
CA SER A 68 -1.21 3.55 -1.71
C SER A 68 -2.62 3.68 -1.15
N LEU A 69 -3.31 2.57 -0.89
CA LEU A 69 -4.63 2.58 -0.25
C LEU A 69 -4.59 3.09 1.19
N ALA A 70 -3.55 2.76 1.96
CA ALA A 70 -3.32 3.34 3.28
C ALA A 70 -3.10 4.86 3.19
N PHE A 71 -2.30 5.34 2.24
CA PHE A 71 -2.10 6.77 2.01
C PHE A 71 -3.42 7.46 1.66
N VAL A 72 -4.16 6.91 0.70
CA VAL A 72 -5.48 7.42 0.29
C VAL A 72 -6.47 7.40 1.46
N ALA A 73 -6.43 6.38 2.33
CA ALA A 73 -7.23 6.33 3.55
C ALA A 73 -6.90 7.49 4.52
N THR A 74 -5.67 7.98 4.57
CA THR A 74 -5.33 9.18 5.36
C THR A 74 -6.09 10.42 4.87
N LEU A 75 -6.28 10.55 3.55
CA LEU A 75 -6.98 11.69 2.94
C LEU A 75 -8.45 11.72 3.36
N ARG A 76 -9.07 10.53 3.43
CA ARG A 76 -10.46 10.34 3.87
C ARG A 76 -10.60 10.55 5.37
N ASN A 77 -9.80 9.82 6.15
CA ASN A 77 -10.06 9.52 7.55
C ASN A 77 -9.40 10.51 8.51
N TRP A 78 -8.29 11.14 8.13
CA TRP A 78 -7.52 11.97 9.06
C TRP A 78 -7.98 13.43 9.00
N SER A 79 -8.44 13.95 10.14
CA SER A 79 -8.81 15.35 10.29
C SER A 79 -7.62 16.29 10.38
N CYS A 80 -6.54 15.89 11.05
CA CYS A 80 -5.36 16.72 11.26
C CYS A 80 -4.61 16.96 9.93
N PRO A 81 -4.56 18.19 9.40
CA PRO A 81 -3.83 18.49 8.16
C PRO A 81 -2.34 18.22 8.30
N THR A 82 -1.76 18.52 9.46
CA THR A 82 -0.36 18.27 9.77
C THR A 82 -0.02 16.78 9.71
N ALA A 83 -0.89 15.92 10.24
CA ALA A 83 -0.69 14.46 10.17
C ALA A 83 -0.74 13.98 8.72
N ARG A 84 -1.70 14.46 7.91
CA ARG A 84 -1.77 14.15 6.47
C ARG A 84 -0.50 14.56 5.73
N ARG A 85 0.07 15.73 6.03
CA ARG A 85 1.32 16.20 5.40
C ARG A 85 2.53 15.36 5.80
N VAL A 86 2.65 14.98 7.08
CA VAL A 86 3.73 14.08 7.54
C VAL A 86 3.58 12.71 6.89
N ALA A 87 2.37 12.14 6.86
CA ALA A 87 2.08 10.88 6.17
C ALA A 87 2.42 10.94 4.67
N ALA A 88 2.03 12.02 3.98
CA ALA A 88 2.38 12.24 2.58
C ALA A 88 3.89 12.28 2.38
N GLY A 89 4.62 13.03 3.23
CA GLY A 89 6.08 13.07 3.18
C GLY A 89 6.72 11.70 3.32
N LEU A 90 6.31 10.92 4.33
CA LEU A 90 6.82 9.56 4.54
C LEU A 90 6.49 8.62 3.37
N TRP A 91 5.28 8.72 2.83
CA TRP A 91 4.83 7.93 1.68
C TRP A 91 5.64 8.26 0.41
N TYR A 92 5.76 9.54 0.05
CA TYR A 92 6.49 9.94 -1.16
C TYR A 92 8.00 9.69 -1.05
N ILE A 93 8.60 9.85 0.14
CA ILE A 93 10.00 9.47 0.39
C ILE A 93 10.19 7.98 0.10
N ARG A 94 9.29 7.12 0.61
CA ARG A 94 9.35 5.68 0.31
C ARG A 94 9.15 5.41 -1.19
N LEU A 95 8.15 6.02 -1.81
CA LEU A 95 7.84 5.80 -3.22
C LEU A 95 9.00 6.21 -4.15
N VAL A 96 9.64 7.35 -3.86
CA VAL A 96 10.87 7.79 -4.56
C VAL A 96 11.99 6.78 -4.35
N GLY A 97 12.20 6.29 -3.13
CA GLY A 97 13.19 5.27 -2.85
C GLY A 97 13.02 3.99 -3.66
N VAL A 98 11.78 3.50 -3.76
CA VAL A 98 11.44 2.33 -4.58
C VAL A 98 11.66 2.62 -6.06
N ALA A 99 11.21 3.78 -6.56
CA ALA A 99 11.43 4.16 -7.96
C ALA A 99 12.92 4.25 -8.32
N LEU A 100 13.75 4.84 -7.45
CA LEU A 100 15.19 4.92 -7.65
C LEU A 100 15.83 3.53 -7.60
N PHE A 101 15.39 2.65 -6.69
CA PHE A 101 15.84 1.27 -6.64
C PHE A 101 15.54 0.52 -7.94
N GLU A 102 14.32 0.62 -8.47
CA GLU A 102 13.94 -0.08 -9.71
C GLU A 102 14.71 0.45 -10.93
N VAL A 103 15.03 1.74 -10.98
CA VAL A 103 15.81 2.33 -12.10
C VAL A 103 17.30 2.00 -12.01
N THR A 104 17.86 1.96 -10.80
CA THR A 104 19.32 1.83 -10.61
C THR A 104 19.78 0.42 -10.24
N GLY A 105 18.88 -0.44 -9.75
CA GLY A 105 19.19 -1.72 -9.13
C GLY A 105 19.90 -1.62 -7.77
N VAL A 106 20.08 -0.41 -7.23
CA VAL A 106 20.92 -0.19 -6.05
C VAL A 106 20.15 -0.45 -4.75
N ARG A 107 20.33 -1.64 -4.17
CA ARG A 107 19.56 -2.12 -3.00
C ARG A 107 19.67 -1.24 -1.75
N TRP A 108 20.80 -0.57 -1.50
CA TRP A 108 20.94 0.28 -0.30
C TRP A 108 20.02 1.52 -0.33
N LEU A 109 19.47 1.89 -1.49
CA LEU A 109 18.45 2.95 -1.56
C LEU A 109 17.22 2.59 -0.71
N LEU A 110 16.83 1.31 -0.66
CA LEU A 110 15.70 0.87 0.16
C LEU A 110 15.96 1.05 1.66
N PHE A 111 17.23 1.00 2.08
CA PHE A 111 17.65 1.30 3.45
C PHE A 111 17.60 2.80 3.77
N ILE A 112 18.01 3.68 2.85
CA ILE A 112 17.91 5.14 3.04
C ILE A 112 16.47 5.64 2.98
N PHE A 113 15.63 4.96 2.18
CA PHE A 113 14.22 5.27 2.01
C PHE A 113 13.35 4.15 2.60
N PRO A 114 13.40 3.94 3.94
CA PRO A 114 12.70 2.83 4.58
C PRO A 114 11.19 3.05 4.58
N ASN A 115 10.42 1.98 4.73
CA ASN A 115 8.96 2.09 4.80
C ASN A 115 8.47 2.57 6.18
N THR A 116 8.86 3.78 6.60
CA THR A 116 8.39 4.36 7.88
C THR A 116 6.90 4.72 7.83
N PHE A 117 6.36 4.98 6.64
CA PHE A 117 4.95 5.33 6.43
C PHE A 117 3.99 4.29 6.99
N GLU A 118 4.22 3.01 6.73
CA GLU A 118 3.34 1.91 7.17
C GLU A 118 3.16 1.89 8.69
N TYR A 119 4.27 1.85 9.44
CA TYR A 119 4.23 1.83 10.90
C TYR A 119 3.72 3.16 11.48
N PHE A 120 4.01 4.28 10.82
CA PHE A 120 3.47 5.57 11.22
C PHE A 120 1.93 5.60 11.09
N PHE A 121 1.40 5.03 10.01
CA PHE A 121 -0.04 4.87 9.82
C PHE A 121 -0.67 4.01 10.93
N ILE A 122 -0.08 2.85 11.23
CA ILE A 122 -0.53 1.96 12.31
C ILE A 122 -0.52 2.68 13.65
N ALA A 123 0.57 3.39 13.97
CA ALA A 123 0.71 4.13 15.23
C ALA A 123 -0.33 5.26 15.34
N TYR A 124 -0.53 6.04 14.28
CA TYR A 124 -1.53 7.10 14.26
C TYR A 124 -2.95 6.56 14.40
N GLU A 125 -3.32 5.50 13.66
CA GLU A 125 -4.64 4.87 13.77
C GLU A 125 -4.85 4.21 15.14
N THR A 126 -3.80 3.69 15.76
CA THR A 126 -3.85 3.18 17.15
C THR A 126 -4.17 4.29 18.14
N VAL A 127 -3.58 5.47 17.99
CA VAL A 127 -3.94 6.65 18.80
C VAL A 127 -5.39 7.05 18.53
N ARG A 128 -5.79 7.09 17.25
CA ARG A 128 -7.14 7.50 16.82
C ARG A 128 -8.25 6.57 17.36
N LEU A 129 -7.92 5.30 17.64
CA LEU A 129 -8.85 4.31 18.20
C LEU A 129 -9.51 4.78 19.50
N ARG A 130 -8.75 5.46 20.37
CA ARG A 130 -9.20 5.84 21.73
C ARG A 130 -8.97 7.30 22.10
N TRP A 131 -8.09 8.01 21.38
CA TRP A 131 -7.78 9.41 21.63
C TRP A 131 -8.06 10.28 20.41
N ASP A 132 -8.32 11.55 20.68
CA ASP A 132 -8.48 12.57 19.66
C ASP A 132 -7.12 12.94 19.03
N ALA A 133 -6.81 12.31 17.90
CA ALA A 133 -5.56 12.48 17.17
C ALA A 133 -5.40 13.89 16.57
N SER A 134 -6.47 14.70 16.49
CA SER A 134 -6.38 16.10 16.03
C SER A 134 -5.56 16.98 16.98
N ARG A 135 -5.41 16.55 18.24
CA ARG A 135 -4.62 17.24 19.28
C ARG A 135 -3.11 17.04 19.11
N LEU A 136 -2.68 16.11 18.24
CA LEU A 136 -1.27 15.85 17.98
C LEU A 136 -0.64 17.01 17.22
N ARG A 137 0.17 17.81 17.93
CA ARG A 137 1.06 18.81 17.34
C ARG A 137 2.16 18.17 16.47
N LEU A 138 2.73 18.95 15.55
CA LEU A 138 3.81 18.53 14.66
C LEU A 138 4.96 17.82 15.38
N ARG A 139 5.41 18.34 16.53
CA ARG A 139 6.48 17.72 17.33
C ARG A 139 6.18 16.27 17.73
N HIS A 140 4.93 15.94 18.05
CA HIS A 140 4.56 14.58 18.44
C HIS A 140 4.53 13.66 17.23
N LEU A 141 4.07 14.16 16.08
CA LEU A 141 4.06 13.41 14.83
C LEU A 141 5.49 13.15 14.34
N LEU A 142 6.37 14.15 14.39
CA LEU A 142 7.78 13.99 14.03
C LEU A 142 8.51 13.07 15.02
N ALA A 143 8.26 13.18 16.32
CA ALA A 143 8.84 12.28 17.31
C ALA A 143 8.36 10.83 17.10
N MET A 144 7.09 10.63 16.77
CA MET A 144 6.55 9.31 16.43
C MET A 144 7.22 8.75 15.17
N ALA A 145 7.30 9.53 14.09
CA ALA A 145 7.96 9.13 12.85
C ALA A 145 9.45 8.83 13.06
N ALA A 146 10.17 9.69 13.78
CA ALA A 146 11.58 9.51 14.09
C ALA A 146 11.83 8.30 15.00
N GLY A 147 10.98 8.09 16.01
CA GLY A 147 11.07 6.93 16.89
C GLY A 147 10.87 5.62 16.13
N ILE A 148 9.85 5.55 15.29
CA ILE A 148 9.61 4.41 14.39
C ILE A 148 10.80 4.22 13.45
N TRP A 149 11.30 5.30 12.86
CA TRP A 149 12.40 5.21 11.92
C TRP A 149 13.68 4.68 12.58
N VAL A 150 14.12 5.27 13.69
CA VAL A 150 15.38 4.94 14.35
C VAL A 150 15.35 3.59 15.05
N PHE A 151 14.27 3.29 15.79
CA PHE A 151 14.27 2.13 16.68
C PHE A 151 13.65 0.88 16.05
N LEU A 152 12.78 1.04 15.05
CA LEU A 152 12.11 -0.10 14.42
C LEU A 152 12.63 -0.32 13.00
N LYS A 153 12.56 0.72 12.17
CA LYS A 153 12.86 0.57 10.74
C LYS A 153 14.33 0.46 10.43
N MET A 154 15.19 1.31 10.97
CA MET A 154 16.63 1.26 10.68
C MET A 154 17.25 -0.12 10.99
N PRO A 155 16.99 -0.76 12.15
CA PRO A 155 17.46 -2.12 12.41
C PRO A 155 16.90 -3.14 11.41
N GLN A 156 15.59 -3.09 11.11
CA GLN A 156 14.94 -3.99 10.17
C GLN A 156 15.53 -3.87 8.76
N GLU A 157 15.67 -2.65 8.27
CA GLU A 157 16.12 -2.35 6.91
C GLU A 157 17.62 -2.65 6.75
N TYR A 158 18.43 -2.43 7.79
CA TYR A 158 19.81 -2.90 7.83
C TYR A 158 19.87 -4.43 7.70
N TRP A 159 19.05 -5.14 8.48
CA TRP A 159 19.03 -6.59 8.47
C TRP A 159 18.67 -7.17 7.10
N VAL A 160 17.64 -6.61 6.45
CA VAL A 160 17.11 -7.12 5.18
C VAL A 160 17.91 -6.66 3.97
N HIS A 161 18.39 -5.41 3.94
CA HIS A 161 19.02 -4.84 2.74
C HIS A 161 20.54 -4.79 2.78
N ILE A 162 21.15 -4.64 3.96
CA ILE A 162 22.61 -4.60 4.11
C ILE A 162 23.14 -5.97 4.50
N ALA A 163 22.63 -6.55 5.59
CA ALA A 163 23.06 -7.87 6.06
C ALA A 163 22.49 -9.01 5.20
N GLN A 164 21.43 -8.76 4.42
CA GLN A 164 20.78 -9.72 3.51
C GLN A 164 20.40 -11.05 4.21
N ARG A 165 20.02 -10.97 5.47
CA ARG A 165 19.59 -12.13 6.25
C ARG A 165 18.09 -12.23 6.22
N ASP A 166 17.57 -13.42 5.90
CA ASP A 166 16.17 -13.71 6.14
C ASP A 166 15.98 -13.91 7.65
N THR A 167 15.16 -13.05 8.26
CA THR A 167 14.83 -13.12 9.69
C THR A 167 14.21 -14.47 10.05
N THR A 168 13.41 -15.02 9.14
CA THR A 168 12.71 -16.28 9.32
C THR A 168 13.72 -17.42 9.39
N ASP A 169 14.63 -17.50 8.44
CA ASP A 169 15.67 -18.53 8.42
C ASP A 169 16.64 -18.38 9.59
N PHE A 170 16.98 -17.14 9.96
CA PHE A 170 17.78 -16.87 11.15
C PHE A 170 17.11 -17.39 12.43
N ILE A 171 15.83 -17.07 12.65
CA ILE A 171 15.08 -17.57 13.82
C ILE A 171 15.06 -19.09 13.80
N LYS A 172 14.80 -19.71 12.65
CA LYS A 172 14.69 -21.15 12.52
C LYS A 172 16.01 -21.86 12.84
N VAL A 173 17.11 -21.42 12.25
CA VAL A 173 18.41 -22.11 12.37
C VAL A 173 19.11 -21.74 13.67
N GLU A 174 19.22 -20.45 13.99
CA GLU A 174 20.08 -19.97 15.08
C GLU A 174 19.35 -19.92 16.43
N ILE A 175 18.04 -19.65 16.43
CA ILE A 175 17.26 -19.54 17.68
C ILE A 175 16.56 -20.86 18.00
N VAL A 176 15.87 -21.45 17.03
CA VAL A 176 15.12 -22.70 17.23
C VAL A 176 16.04 -23.92 17.15
N GLY A 177 17.10 -23.87 16.33
CA GLY A 177 17.95 -25.02 16.05
C GLY A 177 17.30 -26.02 15.08
N ALA A 178 16.33 -25.56 14.29
CA ALA A 178 15.64 -26.38 13.29
C ALA A 178 16.36 -26.33 11.93
N PRO A 179 16.39 -27.46 11.18
CA PRO A 179 16.96 -27.47 9.83
C PRO A 179 16.25 -26.49 8.89
N LEU A 180 17.01 -25.86 7.99
CA LEU A 180 16.48 -24.89 7.04
C LEU A 180 15.35 -25.46 6.18
N GLU A 181 15.52 -26.69 5.70
CA GLU A 181 14.58 -27.41 4.83
C GLU A 181 13.26 -27.81 5.50
N MET A 182 13.17 -27.73 6.83
CA MET A 182 11.98 -28.16 7.56
C MET A 182 10.80 -27.19 7.31
N PRO A 183 9.62 -27.64 6.87
CA PRO A 183 8.47 -26.74 6.75
C PRO A 183 8.08 -26.13 8.10
N TRP A 184 7.79 -24.81 8.15
CA TRP A 184 7.43 -24.09 9.38
C TRP A 184 6.26 -24.71 10.14
N ILE A 185 5.33 -25.34 9.44
CA ILE A 185 4.17 -26.00 10.05
C ILE A 185 4.54 -27.18 10.95
N ARG A 186 5.73 -27.77 10.77
CA ARG A 186 6.23 -28.88 11.61
C ARG A 186 6.99 -28.39 12.84
N VAL A 187 7.51 -27.16 12.81
CA VAL A 187 8.31 -26.59 13.90
C VAL A 187 7.57 -26.64 15.25
N PRO A 188 6.27 -26.30 15.37
CA PRO A 188 5.58 -26.40 16.67
C PRO A 188 5.45 -27.83 17.21
N ALA A 189 5.41 -28.84 16.32
CA ALA A 189 5.28 -30.24 16.72
C ALA A 189 6.63 -30.82 17.17
N GLU A 190 7.72 -30.46 16.47
CA GLU A 190 9.08 -30.95 16.77
C GLU A 190 9.78 -30.14 17.86
N TYR A 191 9.41 -28.85 18.03
CA TYR A 191 9.95 -27.94 19.04
C TYR A 191 8.81 -27.32 19.86
N PRO A 192 8.17 -28.06 20.80
CA PRO A 192 6.99 -27.60 21.54
C PRO A 192 7.21 -26.37 22.42
N TRP A 193 8.46 -26.03 22.73
CA TRP A 193 8.78 -24.80 23.47
C TRP A 193 8.59 -23.54 22.61
N VAL A 194 8.68 -23.63 21.27
CA VAL A 194 8.49 -22.50 20.36
C VAL A 194 7.09 -21.88 20.50
N PRO A 195 5.97 -22.65 20.41
CA PRO A 195 4.66 -22.07 20.64
C PRO A 195 4.47 -21.60 22.08
N ALA A 196 5.09 -22.25 23.07
CA ALA A 196 5.02 -21.80 24.47
C ALA A 196 5.68 -20.41 24.66
N VAL A 197 6.85 -20.19 24.05
CA VAL A 197 7.52 -18.88 24.02
C VAL A 197 6.69 -17.87 23.26
N GLY A 198 6.11 -18.25 22.12
CA GLY A 198 5.20 -17.40 21.35
C GLY A 198 4.01 -16.92 22.18
N VAL A 199 3.32 -17.82 22.88
CA VAL A 199 2.24 -17.48 23.81
C VAL A 199 2.74 -16.59 24.95
N GLY A 200 3.91 -16.90 25.52
CA GLY A 200 4.54 -16.08 26.56
C GLY A 200 4.78 -14.64 26.11
N LEU A 201 5.32 -14.45 24.89
CA LEU A 201 5.52 -13.13 24.30
C LEU A 201 4.20 -12.39 24.07
N LEU A 202 3.15 -13.08 23.59
CA LEU A 202 1.82 -12.47 23.43
C LEU A 202 1.23 -12.03 24.77
N VAL A 203 1.41 -12.83 25.83
CA VAL A 203 0.99 -12.46 27.20
C VAL A 203 1.79 -11.26 27.70
N LEU A 204 3.10 -11.23 27.49
CA LEU A 204 3.96 -10.09 27.87
C LEU A 204 3.57 -8.81 27.12
N LEU A 205 3.31 -8.90 25.81
CA LEU A 205 2.83 -7.77 25.02
C LEU A 205 1.46 -7.28 25.51
N TRP A 206 0.56 -8.19 25.86
CA TRP A 206 -0.74 -7.85 26.43
C TRP A 206 -0.62 -7.16 27.80
N LEU A 207 0.23 -7.70 28.69
CA LEU A 207 0.52 -7.11 30.00
C LEU A 207 1.20 -5.74 29.87
N GLY A 208 2.17 -5.62 28.97
CA GLY A 208 2.86 -4.38 28.66
C GLY A 208 1.90 -3.32 28.10
N GLY A 209 1.02 -3.71 27.17
CA GLY A 209 -0.05 -2.86 26.67
C GLY A 209 -1.01 -2.40 27.76
N ARG A 210 -1.43 -3.32 28.66
CA ARG A 210 -2.25 -2.98 29.85
C ARG A 210 -1.54 -2.00 30.78
N ALA A 211 -0.25 -2.19 31.03
CA ALA A 211 0.54 -1.30 31.88
C ALA A 211 0.69 0.09 31.24
N LEU A 212 0.98 0.14 29.93
CA LEU A 212 1.06 1.38 29.18
C LEU A 212 -0.25 2.16 29.21
N LEU A 213 -1.39 1.48 29.07
CA LEU A 213 -2.72 2.09 29.18
C LEU A 213 -3.00 2.75 30.55
N ARG A 214 -2.29 2.36 31.62
CA ARG A 214 -2.40 3.00 32.95
C ARG A 214 -1.63 4.32 33.04
N VAL A 215 -0.59 4.48 32.22
CA VAL A 215 0.26 5.69 32.18
C VAL A 215 -0.28 6.70 31.17
N LEU A 216 -0.97 6.22 30.14
CA LEU A 216 -1.56 7.08 29.11
C LEU A 216 -2.73 7.92 29.66
N PRO A 217 -2.96 9.12 29.09
CA PRO A 217 -4.12 9.92 29.42
C PRO A 217 -5.43 9.14 29.28
N PRO A 218 -6.48 9.48 30.05
CA PRO A 218 -7.77 8.81 29.92
C PRO A 218 -8.27 8.86 28.46
N PRO A 219 -8.84 7.76 27.93
CA PRO A 219 -9.41 7.73 26.59
C PRO A 219 -10.45 8.84 26.41
N HIS A 220 -10.44 9.49 25.25
CA HIS A 220 -11.43 10.51 24.93
C HIS A 220 -12.76 9.89 24.45
N ARG A 221 -12.71 8.64 23.97
CA ARG A 221 -13.82 7.94 23.29
C ARG A 221 -13.73 6.43 23.43
N SER A 222 -14.85 5.75 23.18
CA SER A 222 -14.91 4.29 23.09
C SER A 222 -14.12 3.78 21.90
N ALA A 223 -13.48 2.62 22.04
CA ALA A 223 -12.73 2.01 20.95
C ALA A 223 -13.67 1.60 19.81
N SER A 224 -13.36 2.01 18.59
CA SER A 224 -14.03 1.52 17.39
C SER A 224 -13.07 1.46 16.21
N PHE A 225 -13.07 0.33 15.50
CA PHE A 225 -12.24 0.12 14.32
C PHE A 225 -12.83 0.73 13.05
N HIS A 226 -14.11 1.11 13.08
CA HIS A 226 -14.78 1.69 11.92
C HIS A 226 -14.40 3.18 11.79
N ALA A 227 -13.94 3.59 10.61
CA ALA A 227 -13.46 4.94 10.33
C ALA A 227 -14.52 6.03 10.61
N ASP A 228 -15.80 5.68 10.52
CA ASP A 228 -16.91 6.62 10.71
C ASP A 228 -17.57 6.56 12.09
N ALA A 229 -17.11 5.70 12.99
CA ALA A 229 -17.70 5.58 14.34
C ALA A 229 -17.56 6.86 15.17
N HIS A 230 -16.50 7.64 14.89
CA HIS A 230 -16.27 8.92 15.55
C HIS A 230 -16.07 10.00 14.48
N PRO A 231 -17.16 10.60 13.97
CA PRO A 231 -17.07 11.65 12.98
C PRO A 231 -16.31 12.84 13.54
N ASP A 232 -15.14 13.14 12.98
CA ASP A 232 -14.53 14.43 13.23
C ASP A 232 -15.44 15.52 12.63
N PRO A 233 -15.74 16.59 13.37
CA PRO A 233 -16.56 17.69 12.89
C PRO A 233 -15.83 18.41 11.77
N SER A 234 -16.01 17.93 10.53
CA SER A 234 -15.54 18.60 9.33
C SER A 234 -16.74 18.92 8.44
N PRO A 235 -16.85 20.16 7.93
CA PRO A 235 -17.94 20.56 7.03
C PRO A 235 -17.96 19.72 5.72
N ALA A 236 -16.85 19.05 5.42
CA ALA A 236 -16.64 18.13 4.31
C ALA A 236 -17.52 16.86 4.31
N ARG A 237 -17.89 16.31 5.47
CA ARG A 237 -18.67 15.05 5.53
C ARG A 237 -20.11 15.23 5.05
N GLY A 238 -20.70 16.43 5.19
CA GLY A 238 -22.01 16.74 4.61
C GLY A 238 -22.03 16.73 3.07
N LEU A 239 -20.88 16.57 2.42
CA LEU A 239 -20.72 16.46 0.97
C LEU A 239 -20.54 15.00 0.51
N GLU A 240 -20.46 14.01 1.41
CA GLU A 240 -20.49 12.59 1.03
C GLU A 240 -21.90 12.26 0.52
N GLY A 241 -22.04 12.01 -0.79
CA GLY A 241 -23.33 11.75 -1.45
C GLY A 241 -23.87 12.89 -2.31
N ARG A 242 -23.28 14.10 -2.23
CA ARG A 242 -23.58 15.16 -3.20
C ARG A 242 -22.82 14.92 -4.51
N PRO A 243 -23.48 15.05 -5.68
CA PRO A 243 -22.79 14.94 -6.96
C PRO A 243 -21.69 16.01 -7.03
N ARG A 244 -20.43 15.57 -7.11
CA ARG A 244 -19.26 16.46 -7.15
C ARG A 244 -18.88 16.79 -8.57
N PRO A 245 -18.48 18.03 -8.87
CA PRO A 245 -17.83 18.32 -10.13
C PRO A 245 -16.56 17.46 -10.23
N ALA A 246 -16.29 16.87 -11.41
CA ALA A 246 -14.98 16.28 -11.64
C ALA A 246 -13.93 17.37 -11.39
N LEU A 247 -12.95 17.08 -10.53
CA LEU A 247 -12.01 18.06 -10.00
C LEU A 247 -11.40 18.88 -11.14
N THR A 248 -11.39 20.20 -10.98
CA THR A 248 -10.38 21.07 -11.60
C THR A 248 -9.26 21.22 -10.59
N PRO A 249 -8.22 20.35 -10.61
CA PRO A 249 -7.14 20.46 -9.65
C PRO A 249 -6.46 21.82 -9.82
N GLY A 250 -6.22 22.52 -8.71
CA GLY A 250 -5.21 23.58 -8.68
C GLY A 250 -3.85 22.99 -9.07
N TRP A 251 -2.91 23.83 -9.53
CA TRP A 251 -1.62 23.38 -10.09
C TRP A 251 -0.85 22.39 -9.19
N LEU A 252 -0.88 22.58 -7.85
CA LEU A 252 -0.26 21.69 -6.87
C LEU A 252 -0.89 20.30 -6.83
N GLY A 253 -2.22 20.22 -6.99
CA GLY A 253 -2.93 18.94 -7.01
C GLY A 253 -2.67 18.15 -8.28
N ALA A 254 -2.61 18.84 -9.41
CA ALA A 254 -2.22 18.23 -10.67
C ALA A 254 -0.77 17.73 -10.61
N ALA A 255 0.15 18.53 -10.06
CA ALA A 255 1.56 18.14 -9.90
C ALA A 255 1.73 16.90 -9.01
N GLU A 256 1.00 16.82 -7.90
CA GLU A 256 1.06 15.65 -7.02
C GLU A 256 0.48 14.39 -7.71
N GLN A 257 -0.65 14.52 -8.41
CA GLN A 257 -1.24 13.41 -9.15
C GLN A 257 -0.29 12.93 -10.25
N VAL A 258 0.31 13.86 -11.01
CA VAL A 258 1.33 13.53 -12.01
C VAL A 258 2.53 12.83 -11.36
N ALA A 259 3.01 13.31 -10.21
CA ALA A 259 4.13 12.70 -9.51
C ALA A 259 3.78 11.28 -9.01
N LEU A 260 2.61 11.10 -8.40
CA LEU A 260 2.13 9.80 -7.94
C LEU A 260 2.06 8.80 -9.09
N VAL A 261 1.39 9.18 -10.19
CA VAL A 261 1.23 8.28 -11.33
C VAL A 261 2.59 8.03 -12.01
N ALA A 262 3.43 9.05 -12.20
CA ALA A 262 4.76 8.88 -12.79
C ALA A 262 5.65 7.95 -11.96
N LEU A 263 5.69 8.12 -10.64
CA LEU A 263 6.45 7.25 -9.74
C LEU A 263 5.92 5.82 -9.77
N MET A 264 4.60 5.65 -9.62
CA MET A 264 4.00 4.32 -9.66
C MET A 264 4.23 3.62 -11.00
N THR A 265 4.15 4.34 -12.12
CA THR A 265 4.43 3.69 -13.40
C THR A 265 5.91 3.43 -13.61
N THR A 266 6.80 4.29 -13.11
CA THR A 266 8.25 4.00 -13.11
C THR A 266 8.54 2.72 -12.33
N ILE A 267 7.88 2.53 -11.20
CA ILE A 267 8.07 1.31 -10.41
C ILE A 267 7.51 0.10 -11.15
N PHE A 268 6.24 0.12 -11.57
CA PHE A 268 5.65 -1.02 -12.27
C PHE A 268 6.32 -1.32 -13.62
N ALA A 269 6.94 -0.32 -14.25
CA ALA A 269 7.80 -0.51 -15.40
C ALA A 269 9.01 -1.39 -15.10
N GLY A 270 9.67 -1.15 -13.97
CA GLY A 270 10.79 -1.97 -13.51
C GLY A 270 10.39 -3.38 -13.08
N LEU A 271 9.11 -3.61 -12.80
CA LEU A 271 8.59 -4.93 -12.44
C LEU A 271 8.35 -5.83 -13.65
N LEU A 272 8.23 -5.29 -14.87
CA LEU A 272 8.05 -6.12 -16.06
C LEU A 272 9.36 -6.87 -16.34
N PRO A 273 9.32 -8.21 -16.52
CA PRO A 273 10.52 -9.00 -16.72
C PRO A 273 11.32 -8.46 -17.91
N ALA A 274 12.65 -8.48 -17.75
CA ALA A 274 13.63 -7.82 -18.61
C ALA A 274 13.76 -8.47 -20.00
N TRP A 275 12.70 -8.45 -20.79
CA TRP A 275 12.74 -8.80 -22.21
C TRP A 275 12.89 -7.50 -23.01
N GLU A 276 14.09 -6.90 -22.95
CA GLU A 276 14.54 -5.79 -23.82
C GLU A 276 13.60 -4.59 -24.01
N VAL A 277 12.61 -4.37 -23.13
CA VAL A 277 11.71 -3.23 -23.27
C VAL A 277 12.48 -1.98 -22.85
N ARG A 278 12.90 -1.20 -23.85
CA ARG A 278 13.63 0.06 -23.67
C ARG A 278 12.91 0.88 -22.60
N PRO A 279 13.59 1.35 -21.53
CA PRO A 279 13.00 2.16 -20.45
C PRO A 279 12.11 3.31 -20.98
N PHE A 280 12.45 3.83 -22.16
CA PHE A 280 11.68 4.81 -22.90
C PHE A 280 10.26 4.37 -23.28
N ALA A 281 10.06 3.13 -23.75
CA ALA A 281 8.76 2.63 -24.17
C ALA A 281 7.79 2.50 -22.99
N VAL A 282 8.30 2.08 -21.83
CA VAL A 282 7.48 1.98 -20.62
C VAL A 282 7.18 3.36 -20.03
N GLY A 283 8.16 4.27 -20.02
CA GLY A 283 7.95 5.67 -19.65
C GLY A 283 6.96 6.39 -20.58
N LEU A 284 6.96 6.07 -21.88
CA LEU A 284 5.99 6.59 -22.84
C LEU A 284 4.59 6.02 -22.59
N GLY A 285 4.47 4.70 -22.39
CA GLY A 285 3.21 4.05 -22.04
C GLY A 285 2.60 4.63 -20.76
N ALA A 286 3.44 4.86 -19.75
CA ALA A 286 3.09 5.57 -18.52
C ALA A 286 2.53 6.96 -18.78
N ALA A 287 3.29 7.79 -19.49
CA ALA A 287 2.92 9.17 -19.78
C ALA A 287 1.60 9.24 -20.57
N VAL A 288 1.41 8.35 -21.55
CA VAL A 288 0.14 8.23 -22.29
C VAL A 288 -1.00 7.83 -21.35
N PHE A 289 -0.80 6.83 -20.50
CA PHE A 289 -1.80 6.40 -19.53
C PHE A 289 -2.20 7.54 -18.59
N VAL A 290 -1.23 8.30 -18.05
CA VAL A 290 -1.48 9.48 -17.21
C VAL A 290 -2.25 10.55 -17.98
N ALA A 291 -1.78 10.89 -19.17
CA ALA A 291 -2.34 11.97 -19.98
C ALA A 291 -3.79 11.68 -20.39
N VAL A 292 -4.10 10.43 -20.74
CA VAL A 292 -5.47 10.02 -21.08
C VAL A 292 -6.36 10.07 -19.84
N ASN A 293 -5.94 9.51 -18.70
CA ASN A 293 -6.74 9.55 -17.47
C ASN A 293 -7.01 11.01 -17.04
N ALA A 294 -5.99 11.85 -17.01
CA ALA A 294 -6.12 13.27 -16.69
C ALA A 294 -7.02 14.00 -17.69
N GLY A 295 -6.85 13.76 -19.00
CA GLY A 295 -7.65 14.36 -20.06
C GLY A 295 -9.13 13.98 -19.97
N VAL A 296 -9.43 12.72 -19.68
CA VAL A 296 -10.80 12.22 -19.46
C VAL A 296 -11.41 12.88 -18.23
N SER A 297 -10.71 12.89 -17.09
CA SER A 297 -11.18 13.55 -15.87
C SER A 297 -11.47 15.04 -16.07
N ILE A 298 -10.57 15.78 -16.73
CA ILE A 298 -10.75 17.21 -17.04
C ILE A 298 -11.92 17.42 -18.00
N SER A 299 -12.03 16.60 -19.04
CA SER A 299 -13.12 16.70 -20.04
C SER A 299 -14.49 16.48 -19.40
N LEU A 300 -14.61 15.48 -18.52
CA LEU A 300 -15.85 15.20 -17.78
C LEU A 300 -16.18 16.35 -16.81
N GLY A 301 -15.16 16.92 -16.15
CA GLY A 301 -15.32 18.09 -15.29
C GLY A 301 -15.84 19.31 -16.03
N ARG A 302 -15.27 19.61 -17.22
CA ARG A 302 -15.73 20.71 -18.09
C ARG A 302 -17.15 20.52 -18.59
N ARG A 303 -17.57 19.26 -18.82
CA ARG A 303 -18.95 18.92 -19.22
C ARG A 303 -19.94 18.92 -18.06
N GLY A 304 -19.50 19.29 -16.85
CA GLY A 304 -20.33 19.30 -15.66
C GLY A 304 -20.81 17.92 -15.22
N VAL A 305 -20.15 16.84 -15.69
CA VAL A 305 -20.48 15.48 -15.26
C VAL A 305 -20.16 15.37 -13.78
N ARG A 306 -21.17 14.93 -13.02
CA ARG A 306 -21.05 14.73 -11.58
C ARG A 306 -21.22 13.27 -11.25
N TRP A 307 -20.23 12.68 -10.58
CA TRP A 307 -20.27 11.28 -10.19
C TRP A 307 -21.29 11.06 -9.08
N ARG A 308 -22.26 10.17 -9.31
CA ARG A 308 -23.28 9.78 -8.32
C ARG A 308 -22.75 8.79 -7.27
N GLY A 309 -21.70 8.03 -7.59
CA GLY A 309 -21.12 7.02 -6.69
C GLY A 309 -19.71 6.59 -7.09
N ALA A 310 -18.94 6.06 -6.14
CA ALA A 310 -17.56 5.60 -6.35
C ALA A 310 -17.49 4.46 -7.37
N ALA A 311 -18.45 3.53 -7.30
CA ALA A 311 -18.51 2.39 -8.19
C ALA A 311 -18.73 2.79 -9.66
N LEU A 312 -19.54 3.82 -9.92
CA LEU A 312 -19.78 4.33 -11.29
C LEU A 312 -18.55 5.03 -11.87
N GLU A 313 -17.87 5.84 -11.04
CA GLU A 313 -16.62 6.49 -11.40
C GLU A 313 -15.54 5.45 -11.71
N LEU A 314 -15.38 4.45 -10.83
CA LEU A 314 -14.44 3.35 -11.01
C LEU A 314 -14.77 2.49 -12.23
N ALA A 315 -16.04 2.18 -12.48
CA ALA A 315 -16.45 1.39 -13.65
C ALA A 315 -16.19 2.14 -14.95
N PHE A 316 -16.47 3.45 -15.00
CA PHE A 316 -16.21 4.27 -16.18
C PHE A 316 -14.70 4.41 -16.44
N MET A 317 -13.92 4.80 -15.42
CA MET A 317 -12.46 4.92 -15.56
C MET A 317 -11.83 3.55 -15.85
N GLY A 318 -12.38 2.48 -15.30
CA GLY A 318 -11.99 1.11 -15.59
C GLY A 318 -12.23 0.74 -17.06
N ALA A 319 -13.38 1.11 -17.63
CA ALA A 319 -13.65 0.89 -19.05
C ALA A 319 -12.69 1.68 -19.96
N VAL A 320 -12.35 2.92 -19.59
CA VAL A 320 -11.34 3.74 -20.29
C VAL A 320 -9.98 3.05 -20.26
N ASN A 321 -9.52 2.63 -19.08
CA ASN A 321 -8.21 2.01 -18.91
C ASN A 321 -8.14 0.61 -19.52
N LEU A 322 -9.26 -0.14 -19.50
CA LEU A 322 -9.40 -1.39 -20.25
C LEU A 322 -9.25 -1.16 -21.75
N ALA A 323 -9.93 -0.15 -22.31
CA ALA A 323 -9.81 0.19 -23.73
C ALA A 323 -8.39 0.60 -24.10
N LEU A 324 -7.68 1.34 -23.24
CA LEU A 324 -6.27 1.68 -23.43
C LEU A 324 -5.38 0.45 -23.47
N VAL A 325 -5.50 -0.46 -22.51
CA VAL A 325 -4.71 -1.69 -22.44
C VAL A 325 -4.99 -2.59 -23.64
N LEU A 326 -6.26 -2.79 -24.01
CA LEU A 326 -6.63 -3.58 -25.18
C LEU A 326 -6.15 -2.94 -26.48
N GLY A 327 -6.26 -1.61 -26.60
CA GLY A 327 -5.72 -0.86 -27.72
C GLY A 327 -4.21 -1.01 -27.86
N PHE A 328 -3.49 -0.93 -26.74
CA PHE A 328 -2.05 -1.18 -26.70
C PHE A 328 -1.69 -2.62 -27.06
N ALA A 329 -2.45 -3.61 -26.56
CA ALA A 329 -2.25 -5.02 -26.90
C ALA A 329 -2.49 -5.31 -28.40
N LEU A 330 -3.44 -4.61 -29.04
CA LEU A 330 -3.65 -4.71 -30.47
C LEU A 330 -2.53 -4.03 -31.27
N LEU A 331 -2.03 -2.89 -30.78
CA LEU A 331 -0.92 -2.18 -31.39
C LEU A 331 0.38 -2.98 -31.26
N SER A 332 0.68 -3.54 -30.08
CA SER A 332 1.90 -4.30 -29.79
C SER A 332 2.06 -5.49 -30.74
N ARG A 333 0.94 -6.17 -31.06
CA ARG A 333 0.89 -7.23 -32.09
C ARG A 333 1.29 -6.74 -33.49
N ARG A 334 0.99 -5.48 -33.83
CA ARG A 334 1.36 -4.89 -35.13
C ARG A 334 2.81 -4.42 -35.20
N ILE A 335 3.37 -3.98 -34.07
CA ILE A 335 4.75 -3.48 -33.97
C ILE A 335 5.72 -4.54 -33.40
N THR A 336 5.29 -5.80 -33.32
CA THR A 336 6.07 -6.95 -32.82
C THR A 336 6.73 -6.69 -31.46
N VAL A 337 6.02 -6.01 -30.56
CA VAL A 337 6.43 -5.79 -29.17
C VAL A 337 5.73 -6.83 -28.30
N GLU A 338 6.50 -7.57 -27.50
CA GLU A 338 5.94 -8.51 -26.52
C GLU A 338 5.16 -7.75 -25.44
N PHE A 339 3.96 -8.22 -25.12
CA PHE A 339 3.09 -7.61 -24.12
C PHE A 339 2.31 -8.67 -23.36
N ASP A 340 2.55 -8.79 -22.05
CA ASP A 340 1.72 -9.61 -21.17
C ASP A 340 0.40 -8.86 -20.88
N LEU A 341 -0.66 -9.26 -21.58
CA LEU A 341 -2.00 -8.71 -21.39
C LEU A 341 -2.50 -8.88 -19.95
N GLY A 342 -2.17 -9.98 -19.28
CA GLY A 342 -2.58 -10.24 -17.90
C GLY A 342 -1.96 -9.24 -16.94
N MET A 343 -0.66 -8.98 -17.04
CA MET A 343 0.02 -7.95 -16.25
C MET A 343 -0.50 -6.54 -16.59
N GLY A 344 -0.69 -6.23 -17.87
CA GLY A 344 -1.23 -4.95 -18.30
C GLY A 344 -2.61 -4.66 -17.73
N LEU A 345 -3.52 -5.64 -17.75
CA LEU A 345 -4.85 -5.52 -17.15
C LEU A 345 -4.78 -5.40 -15.63
N PHE A 346 -3.90 -6.17 -14.98
CA PHE A 346 -3.69 -6.11 -13.54
C PHE A 346 -3.23 -4.72 -13.10
N PHE A 347 -2.19 -4.17 -13.73
CA PHE A 347 -1.70 -2.82 -13.41
C PHE A 347 -2.73 -1.74 -13.71
N ALA A 348 -3.44 -1.84 -14.83
CA ALA A 348 -4.51 -0.90 -15.15
C ALA A 348 -5.62 -0.92 -14.09
N ALA A 349 -5.99 -2.09 -13.56
CA ALA A 349 -6.95 -2.20 -12.47
C ALA A 349 -6.45 -1.50 -11.19
N LEU A 350 -5.20 -1.76 -10.78
CA LEU A 350 -4.58 -1.11 -9.62
C LEU A 350 -4.53 0.41 -9.76
N PHE A 351 -4.05 0.92 -10.91
CA PHE A 351 -3.98 2.35 -11.18
C PHE A 351 -5.34 3.01 -11.18
N THR A 352 -6.30 2.42 -11.88
CA THR A 352 -7.66 2.95 -11.95
C THR A 352 -8.22 3.12 -10.55
N LEU A 353 -8.06 2.11 -9.71
CA LEU A 353 -8.55 2.12 -8.34
C LEU A 353 -7.84 3.17 -7.48
N ILE A 354 -6.51 3.19 -7.48
CA ILE A 354 -5.72 4.14 -6.67
C ILE A 354 -6.01 5.58 -7.08
N ILE A 355 -5.99 5.89 -8.38
CA ILE A 355 -6.23 7.25 -8.89
C ILE A 355 -7.67 7.68 -8.58
N THR A 356 -8.65 6.83 -8.84
CA THR A 356 -10.06 7.13 -8.57
C THR A 356 -10.29 7.43 -7.08
N LEU A 357 -9.73 6.61 -6.19
CA LEU A 357 -9.88 6.82 -4.75
C LEU A 357 -9.07 8.04 -4.27
N HIS A 358 -7.88 8.27 -4.82
CA HIS A 358 -7.07 9.45 -4.53
C HIS A 358 -7.84 10.74 -4.88
N ASP A 359 -8.32 10.85 -6.12
CA ASP A 359 -9.07 12.03 -6.59
C ASP A 359 -10.32 12.24 -5.74
N ARG A 360 -11.08 11.17 -5.48
CA ARG A 360 -12.29 11.21 -4.67
C ARG A 360 -12.04 11.71 -3.26
N TYR A 361 -11.02 11.20 -2.58
CA TYR A 361 -10.75 11.53 -1.18
C TYR A 361 -9.98 12.83 -1.02
N ARG A 362 -9.17 13.21 -2.00
CA ARG A 362 -8.58 14.55 -2.06
C ARG A 362 -9.67 15.62 -2.14
N GLY A 363 -10.71 15.39 -2.95
CA GLY A 363 -11.86 16.27 -3.05
C GLY A 363 -12.73 16.37 -1.78
N LEU A 364 -12.52 15.53 -0.77
CA LEU A 364 -13.23 15.63 0.51
C LEU A 364 -12.73 16.80 1.36
N ARG A 365 -11.42 17.02 1.41
CA ARG A 365 -10.81 17.96 2.36
C ARG A 365 -9.77 18.78 1.61
N GLY A 366 -9.96 20.10 1.53
CA GLY A 366 -8.95 21.04 1.02
C GLY A 366 -7.57 20.60 1.51
N TRP A 367 -6.73 20.16 0.57
CA TRP A 367 -5.44 19.54 0.91
C TRP A 367 -4.37 20.63 1.15
N TRP A 368 -4.62 21.81 0.58
CA TRP A 368 -3.76 23.00 0.62
C TRP A 368 -4.41 24.23 1.29
N GLU A 369 -5.68 24.12 1.67
CA GLU A 369 -6.44 25.11 2.45
C GLU A 369 -6.63 24.56 3.87
#